data_AF-A0A3D0VPL3-F1
#
_entry.id   AF-A0A3D0VPL3-F1
#
_cell.length_a   1.000
_cell.length_b   1.000
_cell.length_c   1.000
_cell.angle_alpha   90.00
_cell.angle_beta   90.00
_cell.angle_gamma   90.00
#
_symmetry.space_group_name_H-M   'P 1'
#
loop_
_entity.id
_entity.type
_entity.pdbx_description
1 polymer ?
#
loop_
_entity_poly.entity_id
_entity_poly.type
_entity_poly.pdbx_seq_one_letter_code
_entity_poly.pdbx_strand_id
1 'polypeptide(L)'
;MQFDFWNIISIFIGVFLAILLFYLTEIIRKNKTKPIDDAQMQRIALAEGVIWLAPVINFLQKCVLLAEDFNNGQISDSALIKAWPKINLKELETEKGKESMPWLPSEVFHRGMELIAQLDYCQPLFPEALFTSFDSKEDGTSNIHGHIDRLRTLLIDFQTFDRELRILISKFH
;
A
#
# COMPACT_ATOMS: atom_id res chain seq x y z
N MET A 1 48.80 40.81 36.26
CA MET A 1 48.72 39.63 35.36
C MET A 1 47.58 38.65 35.70
N GLN A 2 47.00 38.64 36.92
CA GLN A 2 45.92 37.71 37.26
C GLN A 2 44.54 38.11 36.66
N PHE A 3 44.32 39.40 36.38
CA PHE A 3 43.06 39.94 35.82
C PHE A 3 42.82 39.58 34.35
N ASP A 4 43.88 39.49 33.53
CA ASP A 4 43.76 39.21 32.10
C ASP A 4 43.38 37.75 31.82
N PHE A 5 43.85 36.82 32.66
CA PHE A 5 43.54 35.40 32.53
C PHE A 5 42.05 35.09 32.79
N TRP A 6 41.45 35.72 33.82
CA TRP A 6 40.03 35.55 34.13
C TRP A 6 39.12 36.17 33.07
N ASN A 7 39.52 37.30 32.47
CA ASN A 7 38.78 37.92 31.37
C ASN A 7 38.79 37.04 30.11
N ILE A 8 39.93 36.43 29.77
CA ILE A 8 40.02 35.50 28.64
C ILE A 8 39.11 34.29 28.87
N ILE A 9 39.14 33.68 30.06
CA ILE A 9 38.27 32.54 30.40
C ILE A 9 36.78 32.93 30.30
N SER A 10 36.41 34.11 30.81
CA SER A 10 35.03 34.61 30.75
C SER A 10 34.52 34.78 29.31
N ILE A 11 35.37 35.29 28.41
CA ILE A 11 35.04 35.44 26.98
C ILE A 11 34.83 34.07 26.33
N PHE A 12 35.71 33.10 26.59
CA PHE A 12 35.56 31.75 26.05
C PHE A 12 34.30 31.04 26.54
N ILE A 13 33.98 31.17 27.83
CA ILE A 13 32.75 30.63 28.40
C ILE A 13 31.52 31.30 27.76
N GLY A 14 31.53 32.62 27.59
CA GLY A 14 30.45 33.36 26.95
C GLY A 14 30.20 32.94 25.50
N VAL A 15 31.27 32.79 24.71
CA VAL A 15 31.19 32.33 23.32
C VAL A 15 30.67 30.89 23.25
N PHE A 16 31.17 30.00 24.12
CA PHE A 16 30.70 28.62 24.17
C PHE A 16 29.21 28.52 24.53
N LEU A 17 28.77 29.30 25.52
CA LEU A 17 27.36 29.33 25.93
C LEU A 17 26.45 29.85 24.80
N ALA A 18 26.89 30.87 24.07
CA ALA A 18 26.15 31.44 22.94
C ALA A 18 26.00 30.42 21.81
N ILE A 19 27.06 29.67 21.48
CA ILE A 19 27.02 28.61 20.48
C ILE A 19 26.08 27.48 20.92
N LEU A 20 26.14 27.07 22.20
CA LEU A 20 25.28 26.01 22.74
C LEU A 20 23.79 26.41 22.70
N LEU A 21 23.48 27.64 23.09
CA LEU A 21 22.11 28.18 23.05
C LEU A 21 21.58 28.29 21.61
N PHE A 22 22.43 28.73 20.68
CA PHE A 22 22.08 28.77 19.25
C PHE A 22 21.80 27.36 18.71
N TYR A 23 22.63 26.38 19.06
CA TYR A 23 22.47 24.99 18.65
C TYR A 23 21.19 24.35 19.22
N LEU A 24 20.91 24.58 20.51
CA LEU A 24 19.67 24.13 21.16
C LEU A 24 18.43 24.79 20.55
N THR A 25 18.47 26.08 20.26
CA THR A 25 17.34 26.77 19.59
C THR A 25 17.16 26.30 18.15
N GLU A 26 18.23 26.02 17.40
CA GLU A 26 18.18 25.39 16.08
C GLU A 26 17.57 23.99 16.12
N ILE A 27 17.95 23.15 17.10
CA ILE A 27 17.38 21.80 17.30
C ILE A 27 15.90 21.90 17.66
N ILE A 28 15.52 22.76 18.60
CA ILE A 28 14.13 22.96 19.00
C ILE A 28 13.31 23.50 17.81
N ARG A 29 13.88 24.40 17.00
CA ARG A 29 13.23 24.94 15.80
C ARG A 29 13.04 23.84 14.74
N LYS A 30 14.07 23.02 14.47
CA LYS A 30 14.01 21.88 13.54
C LYS A 30 13.04 20.80 14.00
N ASN A 31 12.94 20.56 15.30
CA ASN A 31 11.99 19.58 15.86
C ASN A 31 10.55 20.12 15.94
N LYS A 32 10.34 21.44 15.99
CA LYS A 32 9.00 22.05 15.95
C LYS A 32 8.37 22.09 14.56
N THR A 33 9.18 22.05 13.49
CA THR A 33 8.69 22.06 12.10
C THR A 33 8.44 20.67 11.51
N LYS A 34 9.01 19.60 12.09
CA LYS A 34 8.90 18.21 11.58
C LYS A 34 7.56 17.47 11.79
N PRO A 35 6.85 17.58 12.93
CA PRO A 35 5.71 16.69 13.17
C PRO A 35 4.50 16.98 12.28
N ILE A 36 4.37 18.23 11.79
CA ILE A 36 3.30 18.62 10.85
C ILE A 36 3.60 18.04 9.45
N ASP A 37 4.87 18.02 9.06
CA ASP A 37 5.32 17.48 7.77
C ASP A 37 5.21 15.95 7.74
N ASP A 38 5.61 15.26 8.82
CA ASP A 38 5.51 13.80 8.93
C ASP A 38 4.05 13.30 8.91
N ALA A 39 3.14 13.98 9.63
CA ALA A 39 1.72 13.63 9.62
C ALA A 39 1.07 13.90 8.25
N GLN A 40 1.48 14.97 7.56
CA GLN A 40 1.02 15.27 6.22
C GLN A 40 1.55 14.25 5.20
N MET A 41 2.83 13.88 5.29
CA MET A 41 3.44 12.87 4.42
C MET A 41 2.84 11.48 4.66
N GLN A 42 2.54 11.12 5.90
CA GLN A 42 1.83 9.89 6.22
C GLN A 42 0.41 9.88 5.63
N ARG A 43 -0.32 11.01 5.70
CA ARG A 43 -1.63 11.15 5.04
C ARG A 43 -1.52 11.00 3.53
N ILE A 44 -0.50 11.58 2.90
CA ILE A 44 -0.24 11.44 1.45
C ILE A 44 0.05 9.98 1.12
N ALA A 45 0.93 9.31 1.88
CA ALA A 45 1.28 7.91 1.68
C ALA A 45 0.06 6.99 1.73
N LEU A 46 -0.82 7.19 2.71
CA LEU A 46 -2.07 6.44 2.82
C LEU A 46 -3.01 6.72 1.64
N ALA A 47 -3.11 7.98 1.19
CA ALA A 47 -3.94 8.37 0.05
C ALA A 47 -3.43 7.78 -1.27
N GLU A 48 -2.11 7.79 -1.50
CA GLU A 48 -1.49 7.12 -2.64
C GLU A 48 -1.75 5.60 -2.61
N GLY A 49 -1.72 4.98 -1.43
CA GLY A 49 -2.13 3.59 -1.25
C GLY A 49 -3.57 3.32 -1.69
N VAL A 50 -4.51 4.21 -1.34
CA VAL A 50 -5.92 4.11 -1.79
C VAL A 50 -6.05 4.27 -3.31
N ILE A 51 -5.34 5.22 -3.90
CA ILE A 51 -5.33 5.43 -5.36
C ILE A 51 -4.81 4.17 -6.07
N TRP A 52 -3.77 3.55 -5.52
CA TRP A 52 -3.17 2.32 -6.05
C TRP A 52 -4.11 1.11 -5.97
N LEU A 53 -4.91 0.98 -4.89
CA LEU A 53 -5.84 -0.14 -4.71
C LEU A 53 -7.02 -0.13 -5.67
N ALA A 54 -7.49 1.06 -6.09
CA ALA A 54 -8.67 1.20 -6.94
C ALA A 54 -8.62 0.36 -8.26
N PRO A 55 -7.55 0.42 -9.08
CA PRO A 55 -7.45 -0.41 -10.29
C PRO A 55 -7.38 -1.91 -9.97
N VAL A 56 -6.78 -2.30 -8.84
CA VAL A 56 -6.69 -3.71 -8.41
C VAL A 56 -8.06 -4.26 -8.02
N ILE A 57 -8.82 -3.50 -7.25
CA ILE A 57 -10.20 -3.86 -6.87
C ILE A 57 -11.07 -4.02 -8.13
N ASN A 58 -10.98 -3.05 -9.06
CA ASN A 58 -11.73 -3.12 -10.32
C ASN A 58 -11.32 -4.33 -11.18
N PHE A 59 -10.03 -4.67 -11.21
CA PHE A 59 -9.53 -5.87 -11.88
C PHE A 59 -10.14 -7.15 -11.27
N LEU A 60 -10.08 -7.30 -9.94
CA LEU A 60 -10.63 -8.46 -9.24
C LEU A 60 -12.15 -8.57 -9.41
N GLN A 61 -12.88 -7.45 -9.38
CA GLN A 61 -14.31 -7.43 -9.67
C GLN A 61 -14.63 -8.00 -11.06
N LYS A 62 -13.86 -7.61 -12.09
CA LYS A 62 -14.03 -8.14 -13.44
C LYS A 62 -13.70 -9.63 -13.52
N CYS A 63 -12.67 -10.10 -12.82
CA CYS A 63 -12.32 -11.52 -12.76
C CYS A 63 -13.44 -12.35 -12.11
N VAL A 64 -13.99 -11.89 -10.98
CA VAL A 64 -15.11 -12.56 -10.30
C VAL A 64 -16.33 -12.64 -11.22
N LEU A 65 -16.73 -11.51 -11.83
CA LEU A 65 -17.88 -11.46 -12.74
C LEU A 65 -17.71 -12.42 -13.93
N LEU A 66 -16.55 -12.40 -14.58
CA LEU A 66 -16.27 -13.32 -15.69
C LEU A 66 -16.26 -14.79 -15.26
N ALA A 67 -15.72 -15.11 -14.09
CA ALA A 67 -15.71 -16.48 -13.57
C ALA A 67 -17.12 -16.96 -13.22
N GLU A 68 -17.99 -16.08 -12.70
CA GLU A 68 -19.40 -16.37 -12.46
C GLU A 68 -20.19 -16.56 -13.76
N ASP A 69 -19.99 -15.70 -14.76
CA ASP A 69 -20.59 -15.83 -16.10
C ASP A 69 -20.19 -17.15 -16.75
N PHE A 70 -18.94 -17.57 -16.57
CA PHE A 70 -18.42 -18.86 -17.02
C PHE A 70 -19.09 -20.03 -16.31
N ASN A 71 -19.15 -20.01 -14.98
CA ASN A 71 -19.82 -21.05 -14.19
C ASN A 71 -21.31 -21.20 -14.53
N ASN A 72 -21.96 -20.10 -14.92
CA ASN A 72 -23.36 -20.09 -15.36
C ASN A 72 -23.54 -20.51 -16.84
N GLY A 73 -22.46 -20.85 -17.55
CA GLY A 73 -22.48 -21.25 -18.95
C GLY A 73 -22.79 -20.12 -19.94
N GLN A 74 -22.70 -18.86 -19.52
CA GLN A 74 -23.00 -17.69 -20.36
C GLN A 74 -21.86 -17.34 -21.32
N ILE A 75 -20.63 -17.74 -20.96
CA ILE A 75 -19.44 -17.58 -21.81
C ILE A 75 -18.75 -18.91 -22.02
N SER A 76 -18.21 -19.11 -23.23
CA SER A 76 -17.45 -20.31 -23.58
C SER A 76 -16.01 -20.21 -23.10
N ASP A 77 -15.33 -21.36 -23.07
CA ASP A 77 -13.95 -21.45 -22.59
C ASP A 77 -13.00 -20.50 -23.33
N SER A 78 -13.10 -20.53 -24.67
CA SER A 78 -12.32 -19.67 -25.56
C SER A 78 -12.62 -18.18 -25.38
N ALA A 79 -13.84 -17.83 -24.95
CA ALA A 79 -14.22 -16.46 -24.65
C ALA A 79 -13.65 -16.01 -23.31
N LEU A 80 -13.65 -16.89 -22.29
CA LEU A 80 -13.05 -16.61 -20.99
C LEU A 80 -11.55 -16.33 -21.10
N ILE A 81 -10.77 -17.15 -21.83
CA ILE A 81 -9.32 -16.91 -22.02
C ILE A 81 -9.06 -15.55 -22.65
N LYS A 82 -9.83 -15.21 -23.69
CA LYS A 82 -9.65 -13.98 -24.47
C LYS A 82 -10.06 -12.74 -23.68
N ALA A 83 -11.13 -12.85 -22.91
CA ALA A 83 -11.68 -11.75 -22.13
C ALA A 83 -11.05 -11.61 -20.74
N TRP A 84 -10.22 -12.58 -20.30
CA TRP A 84 -9.62 -12.55 -18.98
C TRP A 84 -8.86 -11.24 -18.76
N PRO A 85 -9.19 -10.47 -17.72
CA PRO A 85 -8.58 -9.17 -17.51
C PRO A 85 -7.08 -9.32 -17.30
N LYS A 86 -6.33 -8.28 -17.68
CA LYS A 86 -4.90 -8.18 -17.40
C LYS A 86 -4.68 -6.93 -16.57
N ILE A 87 -3.84 -7.05 -15.55
CA ILE A 87 -3.32 -5.94 -14.77
C ILE A 87 -1.80 -6.04 -14.76
N ASN A 88 -1.13 -4.90 -14.96
CA ASN A 88 0.32 -4.80 -14.81
C ASN A 88 0.61 -4.04 -13.51
N LEU A 89 0.90 -4.77 -12.44
CA LEU A 89 1.15 -4.17 -11.12
C LEU A 89 2.35 -3.21 -11.11
N LYS A 90 3.31 -3.38 -12.04
CA LYS A 90 4.49 -2.51 -12.18
C LYS A 90 4.17 -1.16 -12.81
N GLU A 91 3.08 -1.06 -13.55
CA GLU A 91 2.63 0.20 -14.19
C GLU A 91 1.68 1.00 -13.29
N LEU A 92 1.28 0.45 -12.14
CA LEU A 92 0.41 1.13 -11.18
C LEU A 92 1.17 2.13 -10.29
N GLU A 93 2.48 2.31 -10.50
CA GLU A 93 3.29 3.25 -9.75
C GLU A 93 2.82 4.69 -9.95
N THR A 94 2.61 5.42 -8.86
CA THR A 94 2.45 6.88 -8.90
C THR A 94 3.80 7.53 -8.62
N GLU A 95 4.07 8.69 -9.23
CA GLU A 95 5.32 9.44 -8.99
C GLU A 95 5.52 9.71 -7.48
N LYS A 96 4.43 10.05 -6.79
CA LYS A 96 4.41 10.31 -5.34
C LYS A 96 4.37 9.04 -4.50
N GLY A 97 4.03 7.89 -5.06
CA GLY A 97 3.95 6.62 -4.35
C GLY A 97 5.32 6.16 -3.86
N LYS A 98 6.34 6.21 -4.72
CA LYS A 98 7.73 5.88 -4.34
C LYS A 98 8.28 6.83 -3.28
N GLU A 99 7.95 8.11 -3.43
CA GLU A 99 8.41 9.15 -2.51
C GLU A 99 7.73 9.07 -1.16
N SER A 100 6.45 8.67 -1.08
CA SER A 100 5.69 8.65 0.18
C SER A 100 5.69 7.30 0.90
N MET A 101 6.11 6.22 0.23
CA MET A 101 6.15 4.86 0.77
C MET A 101 6.87 4.71 2.13
N PRO A 102 7.99 5.39 2.42
CA PRO A 102 8.64 5.31 3.74
C PRO A 102 7.77 5.81 4.92
N TRP A 103 6.73 6.60 4.65
CA TRP A 103 5.83 7.14 5.67
C TRP A 103 4.60 6.26 5.92
N LEU A 104 4.46 5.13 5.23
CA LEU A 104 3.40 4.16 5.53
C LEU A 104 3.64 3.51 6.90
N PRO A 105 2.59 3.34 7.73
CA PRO A 105 2.69 2.49 8.91
C PRO A 105 3.18 1.09 8.52
N SER A 106 4.07 0.51 9.33
CA SER A 106 4.66 -0.82 9.05
C SER A 106 3.59 -1.90 8.86
N GLU A 107 2.55 -1.91 9.69
CA GLU A 107 1.42 -2.85 9.59
C GLU A 107 0.69 -2.73 8.24
N VAL A 108 0.46 -1.50 7.79
CA VAL A 108 -0.19 -1.20 6.50
C VAL A 108 0.70 -1.67 5.35
N PHE A 109 1.99 -1.38 5.42
CA PHE A 109 2.95 -1.80 4.41
C PHE A 109 3.02 -3.32 4.28
N HIS A 110 3.17 -4.04 5.40
CA HIS A 110 3.26 -5.49 5.41
C HIS A 110 2.00 -6.15 4.84
N ARG A 111 0.82 -5.72 5.29
CA ARG A 111 -0.45 -6.26 4.80
C ARG A 111 -0.66 -5.98 3.31
N GLY A 112 -0.31 -4.78 2.85
CA GLY A 112 -0.36 -4.44 1.43
C GLY A 112 0.54 -5.37 0.59
N MET A 113 1.77 -5.59 1.03
CA MET A 113 2.71 -6.49 0.35
C MET A 113 2.25 -7.94 0.32
N GLU A 114 1.61 -8.42 1.39
CA GLU A 114 1.04 -9.77 1.44
C GLU A 114 -0.07 -9.94 0.40
N LEU A 115 -1.02 -9.01 0.34
CA LEU A 115 -2.11 -9.02 -0.63
C LEU A 115 -1.59 -8.95 -2.07
N ILE A 116 -0.56 -8.14 -2.33
CA ILE A 116 0.11 -8.06 -3.63
C ILE A 116 0.74 -9.41 -4.01
N ALA A 117 1.45 -10.04 -3.08
CA ALA A 117 2.08 -11.34 -3.34
C ALA A 117 1.03 -12.43 -3.63
N GLN A 118 -0.09 -12.44 -2.90
CA GLN A 118 -1.20 -13.36 -3.17
C GLN A 118 -1.81 -13.11 -4.56
N LEU A 119 -2.03 -11.85 -4.93
CA LEU A 119 -2.55 -11.49 -6.25
C LEU A 119 -1.60 -11.91 -7.38
N ASP A 120 -0.31 -11.60 -7.28
CA ASP A 120 0.70 -11.90 -8.30
C ASP A 120 0.85 -13.41 -8.52
N TYR A 121 0.78 -14.19 -7.43
CA TYR A 121 0.75 -15.66 -7.51
C TYR A 121 -0.51 -16.18 -8.20
N CYS A 122 -1.68 -15.63 -7.87
CA CYS A 122 -2.94 -16.23 -8.31
C CYS A 122 -3.42 -15.76 -9.69
N GLN A 123 -3.10 -14.52 -10.11
CA GLN A 123 -3.53 -13.93 -11.38
C GLN A 123 -3.30 -14.83 -12.62
N PRO A 124 -2.12 -15.43 -12.83
CA PRO A 124 -1.88 -16.26 -14.01
C PRO A 124 -2.54 -17.65 -13.91
N LEU A 125 -2.74 -18.17 -12.70
CA LEU A 125 -3.20 -19.55 -12.47
C LEU A 125 -4.72 -19.71 -12.57
N PHE A 126 -5.47 -18.66 -12.21
CA PHE A 126 -6.94 -18.74 -12.14
C PHE A 126 -7.65 -19.10 -13.45
N PRO A 127 -7.37 -18.49 -14.61
CA PRO A 127 -8.08 -18.84 -15.84
C PRO A 127 -7.84 -20.32 -16.19
N GLU A 128 -6.60 -20.79 -16.14
CA GLU A 128 -6.25 -22.20 -16.43
C GLU A 128 -6.89 -23.19 -15.45
N ALA A 129 -6.93 -22.85 -14.16
CA ALA A 129 -7.56 -23.67 -13.15
C ALA A 129 -9.08 -23.78 -13.33
N LEU A 130 -9.75 -22.70 -13.76
CA LEU A 130 -11.17 -22.71 -14.08
C LEU A 130 -11.48 -23.63 -15.27
N PHE A 131 -10.67 -23.61 -16.34
CA PHE A 131 -10.84 -24.54 -17.48
C PHE A 131 -10.67 -25.99 -17.07
N THR A 132 -9.56 -26.30 -16.40
CA THR A 132 -9.24 -27.67 -16.00
C THR A 132 -10.31 -28.24 -15.07
N SER A 133 -10.85 -27.41 -14.19
CA SER A 133 -11.94 -27.79 -13.31
C SER A 133 -13.23 -28.08 -14.10
N PHE A 134 -13.58 -27.25 -15.09
CA PHE A 134 -14.78 -27.44 -15.91
C PHE A 134 -14.78 -28.73 -16.72
N ASP A 135 -13.63 -29.10 -17.29
CA ASP A 135 -13.50 -30.32 -18.08
C ASP A 135 -13.56 -31.62 -17.24
N SER A 136 -13.36 -31.53 -15.91
CA SER A 136 -13.40 -32.68 -15.02
C SER A 136 -14.85 -33.09 -14.66
N LYS A 137 -15.31 -34.21 -15.23
CA LYS A 137 -16.72 -34.66 -15.15
C LYS A 137 -17.20 -35.15 -13.78
N GLU A 138 -16.31 -35.42 -12.82
CA GLU A 138 -16.69 -36.04 -11.53
C GLU A 138 -16.72 -35.05 -10.34
N ASP A 139 -15.91 -33.98 -10.33
CA ASP A 139 -15.84 -32.99 -9.23
C ASP A 139 -15.74 -31.52 -9.70
N GLY A 140 -15.86 -31.27 -11.01
CA GLY A 140 -15.51 -30.00 -11.65
C GLY A 140 -16.25 -28.78 -11.13
N THR A 141 -17.55 -28.92 -10.86
CA THR A 141 -18.37 -27.80 -10.36
C THR A 141 -17.93 -27.35 -8.97
N SER A 142 -17.53 -28.27 -8.08
CA SER A 142 -17.07 -27.92 -6.73
C SER A 142 -15.73 -27.19 -6.76
N ASN A 143 -14.82 -27.60 -7.65
CA ASN A 143 -13.51 -26.96 -7.83
C ASN A 143 -13.63 -25.57 -8.44
N ILE A 144 -14.51 -25.37 -9.43
CA ILE A 144 -14.82 -24.04 -9.98
C ILE A 144 -15.34 -23.10 -8.89
N HIS A 145 -16.31 -23.55 -8.08
CA HIS A 145 -16.84 -22.73 -6.98
C HIS A 145 -15.73 -22.38 -5.99
N GLY A 146 -14.84 -23.31 -5.66
CA GLY A 146 -13.68 -23.04 -4.81
C GLY A 146 -12.74 -21.96 -5.38
N HIS A 147 -12.51 -21.94 -6.70
CA HIS A 147 -11.72 -20.91 -7.35
C HIS A 147 -12.42 -19.54 -7.36
N ILE A 148 -13.73 -19.51 -7.62
CA ILE A 148 -14.54 -18.29 -7.56
C ILE A 148 -14.55 -17.72 -6.14
N ASP A 149 -14.71 -18.57 -5.13
CA ASP A 149 -14.72 -18.15 -3.72
C ASP A 149 -13.36 -17.62 -3.27
N ARG A 150 -12.24 -18.17 -3.79
CA ARG A 150 -10.91 -17.59 -3.58
C ARG A 150 -10.78 -16.20 -4.22
N LEU A 151 -11.26 -16.01 -5.44
CA LEU A 151 -11.28 -14.70 -6.10
C LEU A 151 -12.13 -13.68 -5.32
N ARG A 152 -13.31 -14.10 -4.84
CA ARG A 152 -14.19 -13.28 -4.00
C ARG A 152 -13.52 -12.92 -2.67
N THR A 153 -12.87 -13.88 -2.01
CA THR A 153 -12.15 -13.65 -0.75
C THR A 153 -11.06 -12.61 -0.95
N LEU A 154 -10.23 -12.77 -2.00
CA LEU A 154 -9.18 -11.82 -2.32
C LEU A 154 -9.76 -10.43 -2.61
N LEU A 155 -10.86 -10.34 -3.37
CA LEU A 155 -11.57 -9.07 -3.59
C LEU A 155 -12.02 -8.42 -2.29
N ILE A 156 -12.64 -9.18 -1.38
CA ILE A 156 -13.09 -8.69 -0.08
C ILE A 156 -11.91 -8.20 0.76
N ASP A 157 -10.78 -8.90 0.74
CA ASP A 157 -9.58 -8.51 1.48
C ASP A 157 -9.02 -7.18 0.98
N PHE A 158 -8.94 -6.99 -0.34
CA PHE A 158 -8.54 -5.72 -0.95
C PHE A 158 -9.52 -4.58 -0.64
N GLN A 159 -10.83 -4.84 -0.68
CA GLN A 159 -11.86 -3.84 -0.32
C GLN A 159 -11.82 -3.47 1.17
N THR A 160 -11.57 -4.47 2.02
CA THR A 160 -11.42 -4.27 3.46
C THR A 160 -10.19 -3.42 3.75
N PHE A 161 -9.08 -3.71 3.07
CA PHE A 161 -7.86 -2.92 3.18
C PHE A 161 -8.07 -1.47 2.69
N ASP A 162 -8.71 -1.24 1.54
CA ASP A 162 -9.07 0.13 1.07
C ASP A 162 -9.89 0.89 2.12
N ARG A 163 -10.91 0.25 2.71
CA ARG A 163 -11.74 0.86 3.77
C ARG A 163 -10.91 1.24 4.99
N GLU A 164 -10.01 0.37 5.42
CA GLU A 164 -9.13 0.64 6.56
C GLU A 164 -8.19 1.82 6.30
N LEU A 165 -7.60 1.91 5.10
CA LEU A 165 -6.78 3.06 4.71
C LEU A 165 -7.59 4.35 4.76
N ARG A 166 -8.82 4.36 4.24
CA ARG A 166 -9.71 5.53 4.30
C ARG A 166 -10.05 5.93 5.75
N ILE A 167 -10.30 4.96 6.63
CA ILE A 167 -10.51 5.23 8.06
C ILE A 167 -9.24 5.84 8.67
N LEU A 168 -8.06 5.30 8.38
CA LEU A 168 -6.80 5.88 8.85
C LEU A 168 -6.59 7.30 8.35
N ILE A 169 -6.87 7.59 7.07
CA ILE A 169 -6.79 8.95 6.50
C ILE A 169 -7.73 9.92 7.24
N SER A 170 -8.95 9.47 7.60
CA SER A 170 -9.92 10.30 8.31
C SER A 170 -9.48 10.73 9.71
N LYS A 171 -8.51 10.03 10.32
CA LYS A 171 -7.95 10.39 11.64
C LYS A 171 -6.97 11.58 11.58
N PHE A 172 -6.59 12.02 10.38
CA PHE A 172 -5.74 13.21 10.17
C PHE A 172 -6.56 14.51 9.99
N HIS A 173 -7.88 14.45 10.19
CA HIS A 173 -8.81 15.60 10.17
C HIS A 173 -9.09 16.13 11.59
#